data_AF-A0A530GY26-F1
#
_entry.id   AF-A0A530GY26-F1
#
_cell.length_a   1.000
_cell.length_b   1.000
_cell.length_c   1.000
_cell.angle_alpha   90.00
_cell.angle_beta   90.00
_cell.angle_gamma   90.00
#
_symmetry.space_group_name_H-M   'P 1'
#
loop_
_entity.id
_entity.type
_entity.pdbx_description
1 polymer ?
#
loop_
_entity_poly.entity_id
_entity_poly.type
_entity_poly.pdbx_seq_one_letter_code
_entity_poly.pdbx_strand_id
1 'polypeptide(L)'
;MVKRSLALGELLPKIREAYRREEIDAETARYLTMASKAQQKDWQALYVDPEQYAPRGLQLKQWLFGGQSIATKVALFAIEDYPGLIVSDLFGEDSYFADADLFWLKQNEAIAAKRDAYIEAGWSDVIVLEPGQYFHSWDHEKTPKKKGGKVIITVSHRGEVECHEGWLSRKEARRARDQSEGSEQEEIAAKPSRPELSGPMQNYVDLHRHAAVRAAMLDHPGTALRLMVAHAIAGSGLWQVRCEPQRTANETIAASLA
;
A
#
# COMPACT_ATOMS: atom_id res chain seq x y z
N MET A 1 21.02 -26.74 34.77
CA MET A 1 22.32 -26.95 34.09
C MET A 1 22.37 -28.21 33.21
N VAL A 2 21.73 -29.34 33.57
CA VAL A 2 21.86 -30.64 32.86
C VAL A 2 21.32 -30.66 31.41
N LYS A 3 20.30 -29.85 31.07
CA LYS A 3 19.68 -29.87 29.72
C LYS A 3 20.55 -29.20 28.63
N ARG A 4 21.36 -28.19 28.97
CA ARG A 4 22.25 -27.51 28.00
C ARG A 4 23.38 -28.42 27.50
N SER A 5 23.86 -29.34 28.34
CA SER A 5 24.92 -30.28 27.96
C SER A 5 24.44 -31.40 27.04
N LEU A 6 23.15 -31.78 27.10
CA LEU A 6 22.58 -32.82 26.22
C LEU A 6 22.40 -32.30 24.79
N ALA A 7 21.96 -31.05 24.64
CA ALA A 7 21.72 -30.39 23.35
C ALA A 7 22.99 -30.18 22.52
N LEU A 8 24.12 -29.86 23.16
CA LEU A 8 25.42 -29.79 22.48
C LEU A 8 25.86 -31.16 21.92
N GLY A 9 25.31 -32.27 22.43
CA GLY A 9 25.57 -33.62 21.94
C GLY A 9 25.06 -33.86 20.52
N GLU A 10 24.01 -33.14 20.09
CA GLU A 10 23.47 -33.23 18.73
C GLU A 10 24.30 -32.49 17.69
N LEU A 11 25.30 -31.70 18.09
CA LEU A 11 26.19 -31.03 17.16
C LEU A 11 27.24 -32.01 16.58
N LEU A 12 27.64 -31.77 15.33
CA LEU A 12 28.78 -32.46 14.74
C LEU A 12 30.05 -32.26 15.61
N PRO A 13 30.93 -33.28 15.71
CA PRO A 13 32.11 -33.22 16.59
C PRO A 13 32.97 -31.97 16.38
N LYS A 14 33.18 -31.54 15.13
CA LYS A 14 33.98 -30.35 14.83
C LYS A 14 33.33 -29.05 15.31
N ILE A 15 32.00 -28.94 15.24
CA ILE A 15 31.27 -27.78 15.75
C ILE A 15 31.36 -27.71 17.28
N ARG A 16 31.27 -28.87 17.96
CA ARG A 16 31.49 -28.93 19.42
C ARG A 16 32.88 -28.51 19.82
N GLU A 17 33.88 -28.89 19.04
CA GLU A 17 35.28 -28.52 19.29
C GLU A 17 35.52 -27.03 19.06
N ALA A 18 34.97 -26.45 17.98
CA ALA A 18 35.00 -25.01 17.74
C ALA A 18 34.35 -24.22 18.89
N TYR A 19 33.21 -24.70 19.42
CA TYR A 19 32.59 -24.08 20.59
C TYR A 19 33.45 -24.22 21.86
N ARG A 20 34.04 -25.39 22.10
CA ARG A 20 34.93 -25.63 23.26
C ARG A 20 36.18 -24.75 23.22
N ARG A 21 36.66 -24.43 22.01
CA ARG A 21 37.80 -23.55 21.76
C ARG A 21 37.42 -22.06 21.72
N GLU A 22 36.17 -21.72 22.01
CA GLU A 22 35.64 -20.35 21.96
C GLU A 22 35.75 -19.68 20.59
N GLU A 23 35.90 -20.48 19.52
CA GLU A 23 35.98 -19.96 18.15
C GLU A 23 34.60 -19.56 17.61
N ILE A 24 33.54 -20.12 18.18
CA ILE A 24 32.14 -19.71 17.99
C ILE A 24 31.49 -19.41 19.34
N ASP A 25 30.60 -18.44 19.34
CA ASP A 25 29.86 -18.00 20.50
C ASP A 25 28.66 -18.93 20.82
N ALA A 26 28.11 -18.77 22.03
CA ALA A 26 27.01 -19.59 22.51
C ALA A 26 25.72 -19.40 21.68
N GLU A 27 25.51 -18.22 21.08
CA GLU A 27 24.34 -17.98 20.24
C GLU A 27 24.42 -18.76 18.93
N THR A 28 25.58 -18.74 18.27
CA THR A 28 25.86 -19.56 17.07
C THR A 28 25.70 -21.06 17.36
N ALA A 29 26.26 -21.55 18.46
CA ALA A 29 26.12 -22.96 18.85
C ALA A 29 24.65 -23.35 19.06
N ARG A 30 23.84 -22.48 19.68
CA ARG A 30 22.40 -22.68 19.86
C ARG A 30 21.63 -22.69 18.54
N TYR A 31 21.97 -21.84 17.57
CA TYR A 31 21.33 -21.90 16.26
C TYR A 31 21.69 -23.19 15.50
N LEU A 32 22.93 -23.66 15.61
CA LEU A 32 23.36 -24.91 14.99
C LEU A 32 22.70 -26.15 15.59
N THR A 33 22.21 -26.11 16.83
CA THR A 33 21.42 -27.22 17.38
C THR A 33 20.04 -27.33 16.73
N MET A 34 19.50 -26.24 16.23
CA MET A 34 18.24 -26.23 15.46
C MET A 34 18.45 -26.65 13.99
N ALA A 35 19.68 -26.60 13.49
CA ALA A 35 20.00 -26.97 12.12
C ALA A 35 19.92 -28.48 11.90
N SER A 36 19.39 -28.89 10.75
CA SER A 36 19.46 -30.29 10.31
C SER A 36 20.91 -30.77 10.17
N LYS A 37 21.14 -32.09 10.21
CA LYS A 37 22.49 -32.65 10.01
C LYS A 37 23.13 -32.27 8.67
N ALA A 38 22.33 -32.05 7.64
CA ALA A 38 22.80 -31.55 6.35
C ALA A 38 23.28 -30.10 6.47
N GLN A 39 22.44 -29.21 7.02
CA GLN A 39 22.80 -27.81 7.25
C GLN A 39 24.01 -27.63 8.17
N GLN A 40 24.17 -28.48 9.20
CA GLN A 40 25.38 -28.48 10.03
C GLN A 40 26.64 -28.84 9.23
N LYS A 41 26.55 -29.77 8.26
CA LYS A 41 27.67 -30.12 7.38
C LYS A 41 27.98 -28.97 6.41
N ASP A 42 26.96 -28.35 5.85
CA ASP A 42 27.11 -27.23 4.93
C ASP A 42 27.75 -26.03 5.65
N TRP A 43 27.27 -25.69 6.83
CA TRP A 43 27.88 -24.67 7.68
C TRP A 43 29.32 -25.02 8.06
N GLN A 44 29.60 -26.28 8.40
CA GLN A 44 30.94 -26.74 8.71
C GLN A 44 31.88 -26.65 7.49
N ALA A 45 31.39 -26.90 6.28
CA ALA A 45 32.16 -26.73 5.06
C ALA A 45 32.56 -25.27 4.86
N LEU A 46 31.62 -24.33 5.06
CA LEU A 46 31.90 -22.89 5.07
C LEU A 46 32.89 -22.48 6.15
N TYR A 47 32.83 -23.12 7.32
CA TYR A 47 33.70 -22.80 8.46
C TYR A 47 35.16 -23.24 8.26
N VAL A 48 35.37 -24.33 7.52
CA VAL A 48 36.71 -24.89 7.27
C VAL A 48 37.38 -24.25 6.06
N ASP A 49 36.61 -23.67 5.14
CA ASP A 49 37.13 -23.01 3.95
C ASP A 49 37.66 -21.59 4.29
N PRO A 50 38.98 -21.32 4.12
CA PRO A 50 39.56 -20.03 4.42
C PRO A 50 39.10 -18.89 3.49
N GLU A 51 38.56 -19.20 2.31
CA GLU A 51 38.07 -18.20 1.34
C GLU A 51 36.59 -17.87 1.52
N GLN A 52 35.87 -18.61 2.38
CA GLN A 52 34.46 -18.42 2.64
C GLN A 52 34.18 -17.92 4.05
N TYR A 53 33.06 -17.21 4.19
CA TYR A 53 32.60 -16.73 5.48
C TYR A 53 31.45 -17.58 5.99
N ALA A 54 31.67 -18.30 7.10
CA ALA A 54 30.60 -19.01 7.79
C ALA A 54 29.73 -18.01 8.59
N PRO A 55 28.41 -17.95 8.33
CA PRO A 55 27.52 -17.03 9.03
C PRO A 55 27.44 -17.38 10.53
N ARG A 56 27.36 -16.37 11.39
CA ARG A 56 27.32 -16.51 12.87
C ARG A 56 26.17 -15.70 13.47
N GLY A 57 25.78 -16.02 14.70
CA GLY A 57 24.72 -15.31 15.44
C GLY A 57 23.45 -15.17 14.62
N LEU A 58 22.89 -13.95 14.57
CA LEU A 58 21.67 -13.65 13.81
C LEU A 58 21.78 -13.97 12.31
N GLN A 59 22.95 -13.83 11.71
CA GLN A 59 23.14 -14.13 10.28
C GLN A 59 23.05 -15.63 10.02
N LEU A 60 23.53 -16.46 10.96
CA LEU A 60 23.34 -17.90 10.91
C LEU A 60 21.85 -18.26 11.01
N LYS A 61 21.12 -17.60 11.92
CA LYS A 61 19.68 -17.79 12.06
C LYS A 61 18.96 -17.52 10.72
N GLN A 62 19.28 -16.42 10.06
CA GLN A 62 18.71 -16.09 8.75
C GLN A 62 19.10 -17.13 7.69
N TRP A 63 20.36 -17.53 7.63
CA TRP A 63 20.85 -18.54 6.69
C TRP A 63 20.14 -19.90 6.85
N LEU A 64 19.89 -20.33 8.09
CA LEU A 64 19.19 -21.59 8.38
C LEU A 64 17.72 -21.59 7.94
N PHE A 65 17.07 -20.43 7.92
CA PHE A 65 15.64 -20.27 7.62
C PHE A 65 15.38 -19.56 6.27
N GLY A 66 16.34 -19.57 5.35
CA GLY A 66 16.14 -19.03 4.00
C GLY A 66 15.98 -17.50 3.93
N GLY A 67 16.51 -16.77 4.91
CA GLY A 67 16.56 -15.31 4.95
C GLY A 67 15.79 -14.69 6.12
N GLN A 68 14.62 -15.22 6.47
CA GLN A 68 13.82 -14.71 7.58
C GLN A 68 13.36 -15.83 8.52
N SER A 69 13.60 -15.64 9.82
CA SER A 69 13.08 -16.54 10.84
C SER A 69 11.62 -16.19 11.16
N ILE A 70 10.69 -16.96 10.61
CA ILE A 70 9.25 -16.78 10.82
C ILE A 70 8.78 -17.75 11.90
N ALA A 71 8.22 -17.22 12.99
CA ALA A 71 7.73 -18.04 14.10
C ALA A 71 6.39 -18.68 13.75
N THR A 72 6.15 -19.92 14.21
CA THR A 72 4.86 -20.61 13.99
C THR A 72 3.67 -19.89 14.62
N LYS A 73 3.92 -19.09 15.67
CA LYS A 73 2.91 -18.28 16.37
C LYS A 73 2.23 -17.22 15.49
N VAL A 74 2.87 -16.83 14.37
CA VAL A 74 2.33 -15.80 13.47
C VAL A 74 1.51 -16.38 12.31
N ALA A 75 1.46 -17.71 12.19
CA ALA A 75 0.72 -18.38 11.14
C ALA A 75 -0.79 -18.18 11.32
N LEU A 76 -1.46 -17.82 10.23
CA LEU A 76 -2.91 -17.68 10.18
C LEU A 76 -3.61 -19.02 9.93
N PHE A 77 -2.89 -19.99 9.35
CA PHE A 77 -3.35 -21.34 9.07
C PHE A 77 -3.02 -22.30 10.22
N ALA A 78 -3.71 -23.45 10.24
CA ALA A 78 -3.46 -24.52 11.21
C ALA A 78 -2.10 -25.17 10.94
N ILE A 79 -1.30 -25.37 11.98
CA ILE A 79 0.08 -25.87 11.85
C ILE A 79 0.08 -27.29 11.26
N GLU A 80 -0.98 -28.06 11.50
CA GLU A 80 -1.20 -29.41 11.01
C GLU A 80 -1.33 -29.47 9.47
N ASP A 81 -1.76 -28.37 8.84
CA ASP A 81 -1.91 -28.26 7.39
C ASP A 81 -0.61 -27.85 6.68
N TYR A 82 0.47 -27.62 7.44
CA TYR A 82 1.78 -27.27 6.89
C TYR A 82 2.55 -28.52 6.47
N PRO A 83 2.84 -28.70 5.16
CA PRO A 83 3.54 -29.90 4.68
C PRO A 83 5.06 -29.82 4.88
N GLY A 84 5.58 -28.67 5.33
CA GLY A 84 7.02 -28.43 5.48
C GLY A 84 7.55 -28.79 6.87
N LEU A 85 8.87 -28.66 7.01
CA LEU A 85 9.53 -28.89 8.29
C LEU A 85 9.38 -27.68 9.22
N ILE A 86 9.02 -27.96 10.47
CA ILE A 86 9.04 -26.98 11.56
C ILE A 86 10.20 -27.30 12.47
N VAL A 87 10.99 -26.28 12.78
CA VAL A 87 12.17 -26.38 13.62
C VAL A 87 11.87 -25.68 14.94
N SER A 88 11.87 -26.44 16.02
CA SER A 88 11.74 -25.91 17.38
C SER A 88 13.10 -25.64 18.00
N ASP A 89 13.16 -24.59 18.84
CA ASP A 89 14.27 -24.41 19.76
C ASP A 89 14.34 -25.57 20.75
N LEU A 90 15.51 -25.77 21.34
CA LEU A 90 15.87 -26.85 22.27
C LEU A 90 14.93 -27.04 23.46
N PHE A 91 14.16 -25.99 23.80
CA PHE A 91 13.21 -26.01 24.92
C PHE A 91 11.75 -26.11 24.46
N GLY A 92 11.50 -26.11 23.14
CA GLY A 92 10.16 -26.13 22.55
C GLY A 92 9.37 -24.84 22.77
N GLU A 93 10.01 -23.78 23.29
CA GLU A 93 9.35 -22.50 23.60
C GLU A 93 9.04 -21.68 22.35
N ASP A 94 9.94 -21.74 21.37
CA ASP A 94 9.81 -21.09 20.07
C ASP A 94 9.99 -22.12 18.95
N SER A 95 9.10 -22.07 17.97
CA SER A 95 9.15 -22.88 16.76
C SER A 95 9.13 -21.98 15.54
N TYR A 96 9.86 -22.38 14.52
CA TYR A 96 10.10 -21.62 13.29
C TYR A 96 9.84 -22.49 12.07
N PHE A 97 9.38 -21.88 10.98
CA PHE A 97 9.27 -22.56 9.70
C PHE A 97 10.67 -22.68 9.06
N ALA A 98 10.98 -23.86 8.53
CA ALA A 98 12.25 -24.10 7.83
C ALA A 98 12.28 -23.45 6.44
N ASP A 99 11.12 -23.32 5.81
CA ASP A 99 10.95 -22.81 4.45
C ASP A 99 10.03 -21.58 4.48
N ALA A 100 10.62 -20.40 4.23
CA ALA A 100 9.91 -19.13 4.20
C ALA A 100 8.97 -19.02 2.99
N ASP A 101 9.34 -19.55 1.82
CA ASP A 101 8.52 -19.46 0.61
C ASP A 101 7.26 -20.31 0.75
N LEU A 102 7.40 -21.52 1.29
CA LEU A 102 6.27 -22.40 1.57
C LEU A 102 5.34 -21.80 2.64
N PHE A 103 5.91 -21.14 3.66
CA PHE A 103 5.11 -20.39 4.64
C PHE A 103 4.29 -19.29 3.95
N TRP A 104 4.91 -18.46 3.11
CA TRP A 104 4.24 -17.34 2.45
C TRP A 104 3.13 -17.81 1.50
N LEU A 105 3.33 -18.94 0.82
CA LEU A 105 2.27 -19.57 0.01
C LEU A 105 1.05 -19.90 0.85
N LYS A 106 1.24 -20.60 1.98
CA LYS A 106 0.15 -20.98 2.88
C LYS A 106 -0.48 -19.79 3.62
N GLN A 107 0.33 -18.80 4.00
CA GLN A 107 -0.16 -17.59 4.64
C GLN A 107 -1.03 -16.77 3.68
N ASN A 108 -0.64 -16.65 2.42
CA ASN A 108 -1.43 -15.93 1.40
C ASN A 108 -2.75 -16.66 1.08
N GLU A 109 -2.74 -18.00 1.02
CA GLU A 109 -3.97 -18.81 0.90
C GLU A 109 -4.92 -18.53 2.08
N ALA A 110 -4.41 -18.51 3.31
CA ALA A 110 -5.19 -18.23 4.51
C ALA A 110 -5.71 -16.77 4.55
N ILE A 111 -4.91 -15.80 4.11
CA ILE A 111 -5.32 -14.39 4.02
C ILE A 111 -6.44 -14.23 2.99
N ALA A 112 -6.34 -14.91 1.84
CA ALA A 112 -7.39 -14.90 0.82
C ALA A 112 -8.70 -15.51 1.36
N ALA A 113 -8.63 -16.65 2.05
CA ALA A 113 -9.79 -17.26 2.69
C ALA A 113 -10.43 -16.33 3.74
N LYS A 114 -9.60 -15.65 4.55
CA LYS A 114 -10.08 -14.68 5.55
C LYS A 114 -10.73 -13.45 4.91
N ARG A 115 -10.16 -12.95 3.81
CA ARG A 115 -10.76 -11.88 3.00
C ARG A 115 -12.14 -12.30 2.50
N ASP A 116 -12.26 -13.48 1.93
CA ASP A 116 -13.50 -13.97 1.36
C ASP A 116 -14.56 -14.19 2.46
N ALA A 117 -14.17 -14.71 3.63
CA ALA A 117 -15.05 -14.81 4.79
C ALA A 117 -15.59 -13.45 5.28
N TYR A 118 -14.79 -12.39 5.21
CA TYR A 118 -15.26 -11.03 5.53
C TYR A 118 -16.25 -10.50 4.48
N ILE A 119 -16.02 -10.78 3.19
CA ILE A 119 -16.95 -10.41 2.13
C ILE A 119 -18.28 -11.16 2.31
N GLU A 120 -18.24 -12.47 2.57
CA GLU A 120 -19.42 -13.29 2.83
C GLU A 120 -20.18 -12.87 4.08
N ALA A 121 -19.46 -12.42 5.12
CA ALA A 121 -20.10 -11.85 6.30
C ALA A 121 -20.90 -10.57 5.95
N GLY A 122 -20.65 -9.93 4.81
CA GLY A 122 -21.35 -8.74 4.32
C GLY A 122 -20.61 -7.43 4.58
N TRP A 123 -19.28 -7.47 4.70
CA TRP A 123 -18.46 -6.25 4.71
C TRP A 123 -18.43 -5.63 3.31
N SER A 124 -18.40 -4.30 3.25
CA SER A 124 -18.54 -3.59 1.97
C SER A 124 -17.34 -3.76 1.03
N ASP A 125 -16.13 -3.89 1.60
CA ASP A 125 -14.87 -4.05 0.89
C ASP A 125 -13.81 -4.53 1.89
N VAL A 126 -12.81 -5.26 1.39
CA VAL A 126 -11.69 -5.79 2.19
C VAL A 126 -10.38 -5.49 1.47
N ILE A 127 -9.54 -4.68 2.10
CA ILE A 127 -8.27 -4.23 1.55
C ILE A 127 -7.14 -5.00 2.23
N VAL A 128 -6.39 -5.77 1.46
CA VAL A 128 -5.13 -6.38 1.92
C VAL A 128 -3.99 -5.44 1.54
N LEU A 129 -3.27 -4.91 2.53
CA LEU A 129 -2.12 -4.04 2.29
C LEU A 129 -0.89 -4.86 1.86
N GLU A 130 0.06 -4.18 1.22
CA GLU A 130 1.34 -4.80 0.86
C GLU A 130 2.12 -5.24 2.10
N PRO A 131 2.92 -6.34 2.02
CA PRO A 131 3.75 -6.78 3.13
C PRO A 131 4.67 -5.66 3.65
N GLY A 132 4.56 -5.35 4.93
CA GLY A 132 5.31 -4.28 5.61
C GLY A 132 4.61 -2.92 5.65
N GLN A 133 3.49 -2.75 4.95
CA GLN A 133 2.72 -1.52 5.03
C GLN A 133 1.90 -1.48 6.33
N TYR A 134 2.04 -0.38 7.07
CA TYR A 134 1.34 -0.18 8.33
C TYR A 134 -0.03 0.47 8.13
N PHE A 135 -0.99 0.07 8.96
CA PHE A 135 -2.25 0.77 9.08
C PHE A 135 -2.12 1.97 10.02
N HIS A 136 -2.29 3.17 9.46
CA HIS A 136 -2.31 4.40 10.23
C HIS A 136 -3.74 4.79 10.58
N SER A 137 -4.11 4.57 11.85
CA SER A 137 -5.46 4.84 12.35
C SER A 137 -5.88 6.32 12.24
N TRP A 138 -4.92 7.25 12.22
CA TRP A 138 -5.21 8.68 12.09
C TRP A 138 -5.66 9.10 10.67
N ASP A 139 -5.28 8.35 9.63
CA ASP A 139 -5.70 8.60 8.23
C ASP A 139 -7.08 8.03 7.91
N HIS A 140 -7.66 7.31 8.88
CA HIS A 140 -8.91 6.60 8.74
C HIS A 140 -9.93 7.04 9.78
N GLU A 141 -11.21 6.87 9.46
CA GLU A 141 -12.33 7.16 10.33
C GLU A 141 -13.08 5.87 10.65
N LYS A 142 -13.35 5.64 11.94
CA LYS A 142 -14.10 4.47 12.39
C LYS A 142 -15.52 4.54 11.87
N THR A 143 -15.88 3.56 11.05
CA THR A 143 -17.19 3.49 10.39
C THR A 143 -17.77 2.11 10.60
N PRO A 144 -18.96 1.98 11.21
CA PRO A 144 -19.58 0.68 11.40
C PRO A 144 -19.93 0.06 10.04
N LYS A 145 -20.00 -1.27 10.00
CA LYS A 145 -20.34 -2.06 8.80
C LYS A 145 -21.58 -1.55 8.05
N LYS A 146 -22.64 -1.17 8.78
CA LYS A 146 -23.89 -0.63 8.21
C LYS A 146 -23.71 0.68 7.42
N LYS A 147 -22.64 1.44 7.67
CA LYS A 147 -22.32 2.70 6.99
C LYS A 147 -21.22 2.53 5.93
N GLY A 148 -20.96 1.31 5.49
CA GLY A 148 -19.94 1.03 4.46
C GLY A 148 -18.51 1.00 5.01
N GLY A 149 -18.32 0.67 6.29
CA GLY A 149 -16.99 0.39 6.82
C GLY A 149 -16.32 -0.77 6.06
N LYS A 150 -15.01 -0.65 5.84
CA LYS A 150 -14.17 -1.67 5.21
C LYS A 150 -13.34 -2.40 6.24
N VAL A 151 -12.83 -3.57 5.87
CA VAL A 151 -11.82 -4.31 6.65
C VAL A 151 -10.46 -4.10 6.01
N ILE A 152 -9.47 -3.71 6.80
CA ILE A 152 -8.09 -3.54 6.34
C ILE A 152 -7.25 -4.64 6.99
N ILE A 153 -6.61 -5.47 6.17
CA ILE A 153 -5.73 -6.54 6.61
C ILE A 153 -4.29 -6.06 6.39
N THR A 154 -3.53 -5.97 7.48
CA THR A 154 -2.10 -5.65 7.47
C THR A 154 -1.31 -6.94 7.58
N VAL A 155 -0.19 -7.01 6.86
CA VAL A 155 0.72 -8.15 6.88
C VAL A 155 2.11 -7.60 7.17
N SER A 156 2.72 -8.00 8.29
CA SER A 156 4.09 -7.59 8.62
C SER A 156 5.11 -8.36 7.78
N HIS A 157 6.33 -7.84 7.67
CA HIS A 157 7.42 -8.58 7.02
C HIS A 157 7.73 -9.93 7.68
N ARG A 158 7.32 -10.14 8.93
CA ARG A 158 7.51 -11.40 9.65
C ARG A 158 6.31 -12.34 9.56
N GLY A 159 5.31 -12.00 8.75
CA GLY A 159 4.11 -12.80 8.53
C GLY A 159 3.00 -12.58 9.57
N GLU A 160 3.13 -11.63 10.50
CA GLU A 160 2.05 -11.28 11.42
C GLU A 160 0.90 -10.64 10.65
N VAL A 161 -0.33 -11.09 10.89
CA VAL A 161 -1.52 -10.60 10.19
C VAL A 161 -2.47 -9.99 11.21
N GLU A 162 -2.79 -8.71 11.05
CA GLU A 162 -3.82 -8.04 11.84
C GLU A 162 -4.99 -7.63 10.94
N CYS A 163 -6.20 -7.73 11.47
CA CYS A 163 -7.42 -7.34 10.76
C CYS A 163 -8.08 -6.17 11.49
N HIS A 164 -8.12 -5.03 10.82
CA HIS A 164 -8.74 -3.81 11.32
C HIS A 164 -10.13 -3.67 10.70
N GLU A 165 -11.16 -3.93 11.49
CA GLU A 165 -12.55 -3.89 11.04
C GLU A 165 -13.18 -2.50 11.22
N GLY A 166 -13.98 -2.08 10.23
CA GLY A 166 -14.81 -0.88 10.35
C GLY A 166 -14.06 0.42 10.15
N TRP A 167 -13.29 0.52 9.06
CA TRP A 167 -12.52 1.71 8.73
C TRP A 167 -12.83 2.21 7.32
N LEU A 168 -12.82 3.53 7.15
CA LEU A 168 -12.82 4.19 5.85
C LEU A 168 -11.70 5.22 5.82
N SER A 169 -11.09 5.45 4.66
CA SER A 169 -10.16 6.58 4.54
C SER A 169 -10.91 7.89 4.77
N ARG A 170 -10.25 8.92 5.31
CA ARG A 170 -10.89 10.24 5.51
C ARG A 170 -11.57 10.79 4.25
N LYS A 171 -11.00 10.51 3.07
CA LYS A 171 -11.56 10.93 1.78
C LYS A 171 -12.87 10.20 1.46
N GLU A 172 -12.93 8.89 1.72
CA GLU A 172 -14.16 8.11 1.54
C GLU A 172 -15.20 8.46 2.59
N ALA A 173 -14.80 8.63 3.85
CA ALA A 173 -15.69 9.01 4.94
C ALA A 173 -16.31 10.41 4.70
N ARG A 174 -15.53 11.37 4.18
CA ARG A 174 -16.05 12.67 3.75
C ARG A 174 -17.07 12.53 2.62
N ARG A 175 -16.76 11.74 1.59
CA ARG A 175 -17.70 11.49 0.48
C ARG A 175 -18.98 10.80 0.94
N ALA A 176 -18.90 9.88 1.90
CA ALA A 176 -20.05 9.21 2.48
C ALA A 176 -20.92 10.20 3.28
N ARG A 177 -20.31 11.13 4.02
CA ARG A 177 -21.01 12.22 4.71
C ARG A 177 -21.71 13.16 3.73
N ASP A 178 -21.00 13.64 2.72
CA ASP A 178 -21.55 14.52 1.68
C ASP A 178 -22.75 13.87 0.95
N GLN A 179 -22.72 12.54 0.76
CA GLN A 179 -23.85 11.80 0.18
C GLN A 179 -25.01 11.57 1.14
N SER A 180 -24.74 11.46 2.45
CA SER A 180 -25.78 11.29 3.47
C SER A 180 -26.44 12.59 3.92
N GLU A 181 -25.74 13.72 3.85
CA GLU A 181 -26.28 15.05 4.15
C GLU A 181 -27.06 15.65 2.96
N GLY A 182 -26.80 15.18 1.74
CA GLY A 182 -27.52 15.56 0.52
C GLY A 182 -28.87 14.86 0.31
N SER A 183 -29.41 14.14 1.29
CA SER A 183 -30.63 13.32 1.12
C SER A 183 -31.90 13.87 1.77
N GLU A 184 -31.99 15.17 2.07
CA GLU A 184 -33.26 15.77 2.56
C GLU A 184 -33.88 16.86 1.68
N GLN A 185 -33.23 17.40 0.66
CA GLN A 185 -33.88 18.22 -0.39
C GLN A 185 -32.86 18.57 -1.45
N GLU A 186 -32.80 17.80 -2.54
CA GLU A 186 -32.38 18.31 -3.83
C GLU A 186 -32.83 17.31 -4.89
N GLU A 187 -33.89 17.66 -5.62
CA GLU A 187 -34.14 17.13 -6.95
C GLU A 187 -32.82 17.18 -7.72
N ILE A 188 -32.23 16.01 -7.95
CA ILE A 188 -31.17 15.67 -8.89
C ILE A 188 -30.62 16.89 -9.63
N ALA A 189 -29.81 17.71 -8.95
CA ALA A 189 -28.89 18.58 -9.63
C ALA A 189 -27.82 17.66 -10.23
N ALA A 190 -28.05 17.24 -11.47
CA ALA A 190 -27.10 16.45 -12.24
C ALA A 190 -25.71 17.08 -12.05
N LYS A 191 -24.78 16.30 -11.49
CA LYS A 191 -23.37 16.73 -11.33
C LYS A 191 -22.95 17.43 -12.62
N PRO A 192 -22.43 18.67 -12.57
CA PRO A 192 -22.05 19.36 -13.80
C PRO A 192 -21.09 18.44 -14.55
N SER A 193 -21.48 18.07 -15.77
CA SER A 193 -20.66 17.24 -16.63
C SER A 193 -19.28 17.86 -16.68
N ARG A 194 -18.26 17.04 -16.40
CA ARG A 194 -16.88 17.53 -16.41
C ARG A 194 -16.66 18.22 -17.77
N PRO A 195 -16.22 19.49 -17.78
CA PRO A 195 -16.03 20.22 -19.02
C PRO A 195 -15.15 19.41 -19.98
N GLU A 196 -15.55 19.33 -21.24
CA GLU A 196 -14.80 18.61 -22.27
C GLU A 196 -13.40 19.18 -22.46
N LEU A 197 -13.24 20.47 -22.17
CA LEU A 197 -11.98 21.20 -22.26
C LEU A 197 -11.42 21.49 -20.87
N SER A 198 -10.10 21.36 -20.73
CA SER A 198 -9.40 21.87 -19.55
C SER A 198 -9.51 23.39 -19.47
N GLY A 199 -9.44 23.96 -18.26
CA GLY A 199 -9.52 25.42 -18.06
C GLY A 199 -8.58 26.23 -18.97
N PRO A 200 -7.29 25.85 -19.12
CA PRO A 200 -6.39 26.53 -20.05
C PRO A 200 -6.79 26.39 -21.53
N MET A 201 -7.29 25.22 -21.95
CA MET A 201 -7.73 25.01 -23.33
C MET A 201 -8.98 25.83 -23.65
N GLN A 202 -9.91 25.94 -22.70
CA GLN A 202 -11.08 26.81 -22.82
C GLN A 202 -10.64 28.29 -22.98
N ASN A 203 -9.71 28.76 -22.15
CA ASN A 203 -9.17 30.12 -22.25
C ASN A 203 -8.51 30.39 -23.60
N TYR A 204 -7.74 29.44 -24.14
CA TYR A 204 -7.18 29.52 -25.48
C TYR A 204 -8.28 29.68 -26.55
N VAL A 205 -9.28 28.79 -26.55
CA VAL A 205 -10.36 28.79 -27.55
C VAL A 205 -11.17 30.10 -27.49
N ASP A 206 -11.51 30.57 -26.30
CA ASP A 206 -12.31 31.78 -26.13
C ASP A 206 -11.57 33.04 -26.60
N LEU A 207 -10.27 33.15 -26.33
CA LEU A 207 -9.45 34.27 -26.81
C LEU A 207 -9.34 34.29 -28.34
N HIS A 208 -9.14 33.13 -28.97
CA HIS A 208 -9.08 33.01 -30.44
C HIS A 208 -10.43 33.28 -31.11
N ARG A 209 -11.52 32.80 -30.53
CA ARG A 209 -12.88 33.13 -30.99
C ARG A 209 -13.14 34.63 -30.91
N HIS A 210 -12.76 35.25 -29.79
CA HIS A 210 -12.92 36.68 -29.60
C HIS A 210 -12.07 37.49 -30.61
N ALA A 211 -10.82 37.08 -30.86
CA ALA A 211 -9.95 37.70 -31.85
C ALA A 211 -10.54 37.60 -33.28
N ALA A 212 -11.05 36.43 -33.67
CA ALA A 212 -11.68 36.23 -34.97
C ALA A 212 -12.93 37.11 -35.17
N VAL A 213 -13.79 37.20 -34.15
CA VAL A 213 -14.98 38.07 -34.19
C VAL A 213 -14.57 39.54 -34.29
N ARG A 214 -13.55 39.97 -33.54
CA ARG A 214 -13.02 41.34 -33.63
C ARG A 214 -12.50 41.65 -35.03
N ALA A 215 -11.71 40.76 -35.61
CA ALA A 215 -11.21 40.91 -36.98
C ALA A 215 -12.37 41.05 -37.98
N ALA A 216 -13.35 40.14 -37.94
CA ALA A 216 -14.52 40.19 -38.83
C ALA A 216 -15.39 41.44 -38.63
N MET A 217 -15.48 41.97 -37.41
CA MET A 217 -16.21 43.21 -37.12
C MET A 217 -15.54 44.46 -37.69
N LEU A 218 -14.21 44.46 -37.88
CA LEU A 218 -13.50 45.57 -38.53
C LEU A 218 -13.93 45.75 -39.99
N ASP A 219 -14.25 44.64 -40.67
CA ASP A 219 -14.77 44.66 -42.05
C ASP A 219 -16.24 45.08 -42.14
N HIS A 220 -16.97 45.11 -41.02
CA HIS A 220 -18.41 45.38 -40.94
C HIS A 220 -18.77 46.50 -39.95
N PRO A 221 -18.23 47.74 -40.10
CA PRO A 221 -18.37 48.81 -39.11
C PRO A 221 -19.84 49.24 -38.90
N GLY A 222 -20.68 49.16 -39.94
CA GLY A 222 -22.10 49.47 -39.83
C GLY A 222 -22.88 48.49 -38.94
N THR A 223 -22.45 47.23 -38.88
CA THR A 223 -23.05 46.22 -37.98
C THR A 223 -22.61 46.46 -36.54
N ALA A 224 -21.32 46.76 -36.33
CA ALA A 224 -20.79 47.13 -35.01
C ALA A 224 -21.51 48.36 -34.42
N LEU A 225 -21.74 49.41 -35.23
CA LEU A 225 -22.47 50.60 -34.80
C LEU A 225 -23.92 50.28 -34.42
N ARG A 226 -24.62 49.46 -35.23
CA ARG A 226 -26.01 49.05 -34.93
C ARG A 226 -26.07 48.23 -33.64
N LEU A 227 -25.11 47.33 -33.40
CA LEU A 227 -25.01 46.55 -32.17
C LEU A 227 -24.83 47.46 -30.95
N MET A 228 -23.94 48.46 -31.06
CA MET A 228 -23.70 49.46 -30.02
C MET A 228 -24.94 50.31 -29.73
N VAL A 229 -25.61 50.81 -30.77
CA VAL A 229 -26.83 51.64 -30.63
C VAL A 229 -27.99 50.81 -30.07
N ALA A 230 -28.16 49.57 -30.53
CA ALA A 230 -29.15 48.65 -29.99
C ALA A 230 -28.93 48.41 -28.49
N HIS A 231 -27.69 48.22 -28.06
CA HIS A 231 -27.35 48.10 -26.64
C HIS A 231 -27.66 49.37 -25.84
N ALA A 232 -27.26 50.54 -26.36
CA ALA A 232 -27.46 51.82 -25.69
C ALA A 232 -28.95 52.20 -25.55
N ILE A 233 -29.79 51.86 -26.53
CA ILE A 233 -31.22 52.16 -26.53
C ILE A 233 -32.02 51.12 -25.74
N ALA A 234 -31.72 49.83 -25.91
CA ALA A 234 -32.50 48.76 -25.28
C ALA A 234 -32.26 48.64 -23.78
N GLY A 235 -31.17 49.22 -23.25
CA GLY A 235 -30.99 49.48 -21.82
C GLY A 235 -31.42 48.32 -20.91
N SER A 236 -30.96 47.11 -21.20
CA SER A 236 -31.38 45.93 -20.46
C SER A 236 -30.72 45.91 -19.08
N GLY A 237 -31.49 46.15 -18.02
CA GLY A 237 -31.05 45.95 -16.64
C GLY A 237 -30.68 44.50 -16.30
N LEU A 238 -30.85 43.58 -17.25
CA LEU A 238 -30.53 42.16 -17.10
C LEU A 238 -29.10 41.82 -17.55
N TRP A 239 -28.41 42.67 -18.33
CA TRP A 239 -27.11 42.31 -18.94
C TRP A 239 -26.09 43.45 -18.79
N GLN A 240 -24.85 43.11 -18.44
CA GLN A 240 -23.75 44.08 -18.32
C GLN A 240 -22.74 43.88 -19.44
N VAL A 241 -22.40 44.95 -20.16
CA VAL A 241 -21.30 44.95 -21.13
C VAL A 241 -20.02 45.38 -20.42
N ARG A 242 -18.97 44.58 -20.55
CA ARG A 242 -17.62 44.88 -20.07
C ARG A 242 -16.62 44.61 -21.19
N CYS A 243 -15.53 45.36 -21.21
CA CYS A 243 -14.41 45.02 -22.07
C CYS A 243 -13.86 43.65 -21.68
N GLU A 244 -13.62 42.78 -22.66
CA GLU A 244 -12.98 41.49 -22.43
C GLU A 244 -11.52 41.73 -22.00
N PRO A 245 -11.12 41.30 -20.78
CA PRO A 245 -9.79 41.58 -20.23
C PRO A 245 -8.64 40.94 -21.02
N GLN A 246 -8.92 39.98 -21.91
CA GLN A 246 -7.89 39.26 -22.69
C GLN A 246 -6.82 38.61 -21.81
N ARG A 247 -7.23 38.15 -20.62
CA ARG A 247 -6.30 37.54 -19.67
C ARG A 247 -5.97 36.13 -20.12
N THR A 248 -4.70 35.88 -20.36
CA THR A 248 -4.18 34.57 -20.73
C THR A 248 -3.87 33.76 -19.46
N ALA A 249 -4.10 32.44 -19.52
CA ALA A 249 -3.80 31.55 -18.39
C ALA A 249 -2.31 31.26 -18.25
N ASN A 250 -1.53 31.38 -19.33
CA ASN A 250 -0.08 31.17 -19.36
C ASN A 250 0.57 31.93 -20.54
N GLU A 251 1.89 31.92 -20.57
CA GLU A 251 2.70 32.62 -21.59
C GLU A 251 2.55 32.00 -22.98
N THR A 252 2.33 30.69 -23.09
CA THR A 252 2.15 30.03 -24.39
C THR A 252 0.86 30.44 -25.09
N ILE A 253 -0.24 30.60 -24.34
CA ILE A 253 -1.49 31.13 -24.88
C ILE A 253 -1.32 32.62 -25.27
N ALA A 254 -0.58 33.41 -24.50
CA ALA A 254 -0.28 34.79 -24.87
C ALA A 254 0.48 34.89 -26.18
N ALA A 255 1.51 34.06 -26.37
CA ALA A 255 2.28 34.01 -27.61
C ALA A 255 1.44 33.60 -28.82
N SER A 256 0.36 32.82 -28.62
CA SER A 256 -0.51 32.40 -29.72
C SER A 256 -1.41 33.51 -30.28
N LEU A 257 -1.56 34.64 -29.58
CA LEU A 257 -2.41 35.76 -29.97
C LEU A 257 -1.63 36.89 -30.68
N ALA A 258 -0.30 36.78 -30.73
CA ALA A 258 0.60 37.74 -31.38
C ALA A 258 0.67 37.51 -32.90
#